data_AF-A0A1L5FDZ7-F1
#
_entry.id   AF-A0A1L5FDZ7-F1
#
_cell.length_a   1.000
_cell.length_b   1.000
_cell.length_c   1.000
_cell.angle_alpha   90.00
_cell.angle_beta   90.00
_cell.angle_gamma   90.00
#
_symmetry.space_group_name_H-M   'P 1'
#
loop_
_entity.id
_entity.type
_entity.pdbx_description
1 polymer ?
#
loop_
_entity_poly.entity_id
_entity_poly.type
_entity_poly.pdbx_seq_one_letter_code
_entity_poly.pdbx_strand_id
1 'polypeptide(L)'
;MYSDNVELCFIEYLKSKGIYVVKQFNRDLKQESLTLNRIKEQISIISEFHKRTLGYTGVMNKRLDNNIGRVVERYKIYIRKLKKYLEQISSYKNRSNFEEKLNKVGEGYLIRAERCMENLYKNNYIDLILRSMSRVEMCLTDIYFDNLRKTKDIQVINIKNCCYNMVEMDLVYFLNKIKRKGIDINFSELIKSFCIEESLDDNSLQFILSIISYPYQFMKCCNKYRYNTKNWTEDEYLLRLDKSINEDGESLI
;
A
#
# COMPACT_ATOMS: atom_id res chain seq x y z
N MET A 1 18.05 13.21 22.63
CA MET A 1 18.75 12.35 23.61
C MET A 1 18.09 10.97 23.80
N TYR A 2 16.79 10.84 24.14
CA TYR A 2 16.15 9.51 24.18
C TYR A 2 15.80 8.93 22.79
N SER A 3 15.40 9.77 21.83
CA SER A 3 15.02 9.32 20.47
C SER A 3 16.21 8.80 19.65
N ASP A 4 17.37 9.45 19.77
CA ASP A 4 18.59 9.11 19.02
C ASP A 4 19.10 7.70 19.39
N ASN A 5 18.93 7.31 20.65
CA ASN A 5 19.32 5.99 21.15
C ASN A 5 18.45 4.87 20.53
N VAL A 6 17.14 5.09 20.41
CA VAL A 6 16.23 4.06 19.87
C VAL A 6 16.43 3.85 18.36
N GLU A 7 16.67 4.92 17.59
CA GLU A 7 16.97 4.79 16.16
C GLU A 7 18.31 4.07 15.93
N LEU A 8 19.34 4.39 16.72
CA LEU A 8 20.62 3.68 16.69
C LEU A 8 20.46 2.19 17.00
N CYS A 9 19.72 1.81 18.04
CA CYS A 9 19.45 0.39 18.35
C CYS A 9 18.78 -0.34 17.18
N PHE A 10 17.85 0.30 16.47
CA PHE A 10 17.23 -0.31 15.30
C PHE A 10 18.20 -0.45 14.12
N ILE A 11 19.06 0.55 13.89
CA ILE A 11 20.11 0.47 12.85
C ILE A 11 21.09 -0.68 13.18
N GLU A 12 21.49 -0.82 14.44
CA GLU A 12 22.34 -1.92 14.90
C GLU A 12 21.67 -3.29 14.73
N TYR A 13 20.37 -3.37 15.05
CA TYR A 13 19.59 -4.57 14.78
C TYR A 13 19.60 -4.93 13.29
N LEU A 14 19.26 -3.98 12.41
CA LEU A 14 19.29 -4.22 10.95
C LEU A 14 20.68 -4.68 10.50
N LYS A 15 21.74 -4.03 11.00
CA LYS A 15 23.13 -4.41 10.69
C LYS A 15 23.43 -5.84 11.13
N SER A 16 22.95 -6.26 12.31
CA SER A 16 23.08 -7.65 12.79
C SER A 16 22.38 -8.67 11.91
N LYS A 17 21.41 -8.23 11.08
CA LYS A 17 20.68 -9.03 10.08
C LYS A 17 21.26 -8.90 8.66
N GLY A 18 22.42 -8.26 8.52
CA GLY A 18 23.06 -8.01 7.22
C GLY A 18 22.30 -7.01 6.35
N ILE A 19 21.58 -6.08 6.98
CA ILE A 19 20.87 -4.97 6.33
C ILE A 19 21.58 -3.67 6.72
N TYR A 20 22.08 -2.93 5.75
CA TYR A 20 22.90 -1.75 5.98
C TYR A 20 22.12 -0.48 5.64
N VAL A 21 21.96 0.39 6.65
CA VAL A 21 21.41 1.73 6.43
C VAL A 21 22.51 2.62 5.84
N VAL A 22 22.30 3.15 4.64
CA VAL A 22 23.30 3.94 3.89
C VAL A 22 22.74 5.32 3.56
N LYS A 23 23.61 6.33 3.44
CA LYS A 23 23.15 7.71 3.13
C LYS A 23 22.62 7.86 1.70
N GLN A 24 23.23 7.14 0.76
CA GLN A 24 22.87 7.16 -0.65
C GLN A 24 23.33 5.88 -1.32
N PHE A 25 22.79 5.61 -2.50
CA PHE A 25 23.27 4.56 -3.38
C PHE A 25 24.41 5.07 -4.26
N ASN A 26 25.55 4.36 -4.27
CA ASN A 26 26.75 4.73 -5.04
C ASN A 26 26.57 4.74 -6.57
N ARG A 27 25.38 4.38 -7.09
CA ARG A 27 25.04 4.38 -8.51
C ARG A 27 23.66 5.01 -8.68
N ASP A 28 23.54 5.95 -9.61
CA ASP A 28 22.25 6.49 -10.02
C ASP A 28 21.45 5.39 -10.76
N LEU A 29 20.56 4.71 -10.04
CA LEU A 29 19.55 3.80 -10.62
C LEU A 29 18.48 4.55 -11.44
N LYS A 30 18.59 5.89 -11.54
CA LYS A 30 17.60 6.80 -12.15
C LYS A 30 17.34 6.53 -13.64
N GLN A 31 18.15 5.70 -14.31
CA GLN A 31 18.06 5.46 -15.76
C GLN A 31 17.79 4.01 -16.18
N GLU A 32 17.63 3.07 -15.25
CA GLU A 32 17.32 1.70 -15.65
C GLU A 32 15.82 1.54 -15.94
N SER A 33 15.49 1.00 -17.11
CA SER A 33 14.11 0.70 -17.53
C SER A 33 13.45 -0.29 -16.57
N LEU A 34 12.15 -0.09 -16.33
CA LEU A 34 11.37 -0.98 -15.45
C LEU A 34 10.96 -2.23 -16.23
N THR A 35 11.69 -3.33 -16.03
CA THR A 35 11.44 -4.62 -16.68
C THR A 35 10.80 -5.62 -15.71
N LEU A 36 10.13 -6.65 -16.25
CA LEU A 36 9.55 -7.73 -15.44
C LEU A 36 10.59 -8.41 -14.54
N ASN A 37 11.80 -8.63 -15.04
CA ASN A 37 12.88 -9.23 -14.24
C ASN A 37 13.27 -8.36 -13.05
N ARG A 38 13.36 -7.03 -13.22
CA ARG A 38 13.65 -6.12 -12.11
C ARG A 38 12.52 -6.05 -11.09
N ILE A 39 11.27 -6.17 -11.55
CA ILE A 39 10.10 -6.28 -10.66
C ILE A 39 10.20 -7.56 -9.82
N LYS A 40 10.46 -8.71 -10.45
CA LYS A 40 10.63 -10.00 -9.77
C LYS A 40 11.81 -9.96 -8.79
N GLU A 41 12.95 -9.41 -9.19
CA GLU A 41 14.12 -9.24 -8.33
C GLU A 41 13.80 -8.36 -7.10
N GLN A 42 13.11 -7.24 -7.28
CA GLN A 42 12.72 -6.38 -6.17
C GLN A 42 11.77 -7.09 -5.20
N ILE A 43 10.82 -7.88 -5.72
CA ILE A 43 9.94 -8.72 -4.88
C ILE A 43 10.78 -9.67 -4.03
N SER A 44 11.77 -10.35 -4.61
CA SER A 44 12.66 -11.24 -3.85
C SER A 44 13.49 -10.51 -2.80
N ILE A 45 13.95 -9.28 -3.08
CA ILE A 45 14.66 -8.44 -2.10
C ILE A 45 13.74 -8.04 -0.94
N ILE A 46 12.48 -7.69 -1.24
CA ILE A 46 11.46 -7.40 -0.21
C ILE A 46 11.24 -8.64 0.67
N SER A 47 11.05 -9.81 0.06
CA SER A 47 10.86 -11.07 0.80
C SER A 47 12.04 -11.40 1.71
N GLU A 48 13.26 -11.17 1.22
CA GLU A 48 14.47 -11.40 2.01
C GLU A 48 14.61 -10.41 3.16
N PHE A 49 14.23 -9.15 2.97
CA PHE A 49 14.17 -8.16 4.04
C PHE A 49 13.21 -8.60 5.15
N HIS A 50 12.00 -9.04 4.81
CA HIS A 50 11.02 -9.52 5.80
C HIS A 50 11.55 -10.70 6.61
N LYS A 51 12.07 -11.74 5.93
CA LYS A 51 12.65 -12.92 6.60
C LYS A 51 13.78 -12.57 7.56
N ARG A 52 14.65 -11.64 7.17
CA ARG A 52 15.79 -11.20 8.00
C ARG A 52 15.34 -10.39 9.23
N THR A 53 14.20 -9.69 9.14
CA THR A 53 13.71 -8.78 10.18
C THR A 53 12.57 -9.33 11.04
N LEU A 54 12.11 -10.55 10.73
CA LEU A 54 11.06 -11.26 11.47
C LEU A 54 11.39 -11.38 12.96
N GLY A 55 10.38 -11.25 13.82
CA GLY A 55 10.56 -11.44 15.26
C GLY A 55 11.21 -10.26 15.97
N TYR A 56 11.35 -9.09 15.33
CA TYR A 56 11.92 -7.92 16.00
C TYR A 56 10.99 -7.40 17.10
N THR A 57 11.31 -7.70 18.34
CA THR A 57 10.60 -7.24 19.54
C THR A 57 11.40 -6.18 20.31
N GLY A 58 12.33 -5.49 19.64
CA GLY A 58 13.45 -4.75 20.23
C GLY A 58 13.08 -3.80 21.38
N VAL A 59 14.13 -3.41 22.13
CA VAL A 59 14.08 -2.71 23.42
C VAL A 59 13.19 -1.46 23.35
N MET A 60 11.93 -1.66 23.74
CA MET A 60 10.80 -0.72 23.67
C MET A 60 10.20 -0.52 22.28
N ASN A 61 8.96 -1.01 22.11
CA ASN A 61 7.94 -0.73 21.08
C ASN A 61 7.68 0.77 20.75
N LYS A 62 8.60 1.69 21.07
CA LYS A 62 8.47 3.14 20.95
C LYS A 62 8.86 3.66 19.56
N ARG A 63 9.56 2.85 18.75
CA ARG A 63 10.04 3.29 17.43
C ARG A 63 9.11 2.91 16.30
N LEU A 64 8.68 1.65 16.28
CA LEU A 64 7.86 1.11 15.21
C LEU A 64 6.40 1.30 15.59
N ASP A 65 5.67 2.05 14.77
CA ASP A 65 4.22 2.10 14.88
C ASP A 65 3.61 0.74 14.55
N ASN A 66 2.50 0.41 15.20
CA ASN A 66 1.66 -0.70 14.76
C ASN A 66 0.62 -0.19 13.75
N ASN A 67 0.79 -0.61 12.50
CA ASN A 67 -0.04 -0.22 11.36
C ASN A 67 -1.02 -1.31 10.90
N ILE A 68 -1.05 -2.47 11.59
CA ILE A 68 -1.94 -3.58 11.27
C ILE A 68 -3.40 -3.08 11.22
N GLY A 69 -4.10 -3.44 10.15
CA GLY A 69 -5.52 -3.12 9.94
C GLY A 69 -5.87 -1.68 9.58
N ARG A 70 -4.95 -0.71 9.73
CA ARG A 70 -5.25 0.72 9.51
C ARG A 70 -5.74 1.02 8.09
N VAL A 71 -5.22 0.33 7.07
CA VAL A 71 -5.63 0.53 5.67
C VAL A 71 -7.05 0.02 5.44
N VAL A 72 -7.37 -1.18 5.93
CA VAL A 72 -8.68 -1.81 5.79
C VAL A 72 -9.76 -1.01 6.52
N GLU A 73 -9.47 -0.51 7.72
CA GLU A 73 -10.40 0.37 8.46
C GLU A 73 -10.65 1.69 7.73
N ARG A 74 -9.61 2.28 7.13
CA ARG A 74 -9.77 3.48 6.30
C ARG A 74 -10.69 3.21 5.11
N TYR A 75 -10.56 2.07 4.47
CA TYR A 75 -11.39 1.69 3.32
C TYR A 75 -12.86 1.54 3.73
N LYS A 76 -13.16 0.89 4.86
CA LYS A 76 -14.53 0.84 5.42
C LYS A 76 -15.12 2.23 5.63
N ILE A 77 -14.34 3.14 6.22
CA ILE A 77 -14.78 4.52 6.47
C ILE A 77 -15.07 5.23 5.15
N TYR A 78 -14.21 5.06 4.15
CA TYR A 78 -14.39 5.67 2.84
C TYR A 78 -15.63 5.14 2.11
N ILE A 79 -15.91 3.84 2.16
CA ILE A 79 -17.14 3.24 1.62
C ILE A 79 -18.38 3.88 2.24
N ARG A 80 -18.47 3.90 3.59
CA ARG A 80 -19.60 4.51 4.31
C ARG A 80 -19.78 5.99 3.94
N LYS A 81 -18.67 6.72 3.81
CA LYS A 81 -18.69 8.13 3.44
C LYS A 81 -19.15 8.34 1.99
N LEU A 82 -18.65 7.55 1.04
CA LEU A 82 -19.08 7.68 -0.36
C LEU A 82 -20.55 7.32 -0.51
N LYS A 83 -20.99 6.18 0.03
CA LYS A 83 -22.39 5.73 -0.01
C LYS A 83 -23.36 6.81 0.46
N LYS A 84 -23.14 7.33 1.67
CA LYS A 84 -23.94 8.44 2.21
C LYS A 84 -23.90 9.69 1.32
N TYR A 85 -22.79 9.95 0.63
CA TYR A 85 -22.69 11.12 -0.23
C TYR A 85 -23.44 10.93 -1.55
N LEU A 86 -23.37 9.75 -2.16
CA LEU A 86 -24.14 9.40 -3.36
C LEU A 86 -25.65 9.49 -3.09
N GLU A 87 -26.11 8.98 -1.95
CA GLU A 87 -27.50 9.11 -1.48
C GLU A 87 -27.93 10.59 -1.34
N GLN A 88 -27.03 11.46 -0.89
CA GLN A 88 -27.31 12.89 -0.76
C GLN A 88 -27.42 13.58 -2.13
N ILE A 89 -26.40 13.43 -2.98
CA ILE A 89 -26.35 14.14 -4.27
C ILE A 89 -27.43 13.65 -5.24
N SER A 90 -27.93 12.41 -5.12
CA SER A 90 -29.02 11.91 -5.97
C SER A 90 -30.30 12.74 -5.81
N SER A 91 -30.51 13.34 -4.64
CA SER A 91 -31.67 14.20 -4.33
C SER A 91 -31.48 15.68 -4.71
N TYR A 92 -30.26 16.11 -5.06
CA TYR A 92 -29.98 17.52 -5.33
C TYR A 92 -30.59 17.97 -6.67
N LYS A 93 -31.28 19.12 -6.65
CA LYS A 93 -31.84 19.75 -7.86
C LYS A 93 -30.76 20.40 -8.73
N ASN A 94 -29.81 21.08 -8.08
CA ASN A 94 -28.68 21.75 -8.74
C ASN A 94 -27.39 21.10 -8.22
N ARG A 95 -26.74 20.33 -9.08
CA ARG A 95 -25.44 19.71 -8.77
C ARG A 95 -24.33 20.59 -9.29
N SER A 96 -23.22 20.57 -8.57
CA SER A 96 -21.95 21.03 -9.11
C SER A 96 -21.50 20.14 -10.29
N ASN A 97 -20.62 20.61 -11.16
CA ASN A 97 -20.02 19.79 -12.22
C ASN A 97 -19.29 18.55 -11.66
N PHE A 98 -18.60 18.70 -10.51
CA PHE A 98 -18.01 17.57 -9.79
C PHE A 98 -19.06 16.56 -9.35
N GLU A 99 -20.15 17.04 -8.72
CA GLU A 99 -21.23 16.18 -8.24
C GLU A 99 -21.97 15.49 -9.37
N GLU A 100 -22.17 16.17 -10.50
CA GLU A 100 -22.78 15.61 -11.69
C GLU A 100 -21.93 14.45 -12.26
N LYS A 101 -20.61 14.63 -12.29
CA LYS A 101 -19.69 13.55 -12.68
C LYS A 101 -19.68 12.42 -11.67
N LEU A 102 -19.61 12.74 -10.38
CA LEU A 102 -19.65 11.75 -9.31
C LEU A 102 -20.93 10.93 -9.34
N ASN A 103 -22.09 11.55 -9.62
CA ASN A 103 -23.37 10.85 -9.73
C ASN A 103 -23.40 9.85 -10.90
N LYS A 104 -22.64 10.12 -11.97
CA LYS A 104 -22.54 9.22 -13.14
C LYS A 104 -21.67 7.99 -12.89
N VAL A 105 -20.56 8.13 -12.16
CA VAL A 105 -19.55 7.05 -12.03
C VAL A 105 -19.46 6.46 -10.62
N GLY A 106 -19.95 7.17 -9.61
CA GLY A 106 -19.69 6.89 -8.20
C GLY A 106 -20.22 5.54 -7.74
N GLU A 107 -21.39 5.11 -8.23
CA GLU A 107 -21.99 3.83 -7.86
C GLU A 107 -21.10 2.65 -8.28
N GLY A 108 -20.54 2.68 -9.50
CA GLY A 108 -19.63 1.62 -9.97
C GLY A 108 -18.38 1.50 -9.10
N TYR A 109 -17.82 2.64 -8.67
CA TYR A 109 -16.67 2.66 -7.75
C TYR A 109 -17.03 2.21 -6.33
N LEU A 110 -18.24 2.52 -5.86
CA LEU A 110 -18.74 2.04 -4.57
C LEU A 110 -18.87 0.52 -4.59
N ILE A 111 -19.55 -0.04 -5.60
CA ILE A 111 -19.71 -1.50 -5.79
C ILE A 111 -18.34 -2.19 -5.85
N ARG A 112 -17.40 -1.65 -6.63
CA ARG A 112 -16.03 -2.17 -6.70
C ARG A 112 -15.35 -2.17 -5.32
N ALA A 113 -15.46 -1.08 -4.58
CA ALA A 113 -14.87 -0.97 -3.25
C ALA A 113 -15.48 -1.97 -2.26
N GLU A 114 -16.80 -2.12 -2.26
CA GLU A 114 -17.53 -3.10 -1.43
C GLU A 114 -17.10 -4.54 -1.77
N ARG A 115 -17.03 -4.88 -3.07
CA ARG A 115 -16.55 -6.19 -3.54
C ARG A 115 -15.12 -6.52 -3.07
N CYS A 116 -14.23 -5.52 -3.06
CA CYS A 116 -12.87 -5.69 -2.52
C CYS A 116 -12.89 -6.04 -1.03
N MET A 117 -13.76 -5.39 -0.25
CA MET A 117 -13.88 -5.67 1.17
C MET A 117 -14.50 -7.04 1.42
N GLU A 118 -15.55 -7.40 0.68
CA GLU A 118 -16.19 -8.72 0.75
C GLU A 118 -15.21 -9.85 0.44
N ASN A 119 -14.43 -9.73 -0.64
CA ASN A 119 -13.42 -10.72 -0.98
C ASN A 119 -12.38 -10.87 0.14
N LEU A 120 -11.91 -9.77 0.72
CA LEU A 120 -10.98 -9.79 1.83
C LEU A 120 -11.55 -10.50 3.07
N TYR A 121 -12.81 -10.25 3.45
CA TYR A 121 -13.43 -10.94 4.60
C TYR A 121 -13.71 -12.41 4.33
N LYS A 122 -14.10 -12.75 3.10
CA LYS A 122 -14.32 -14.15 2.70
C LYS A 122 -13.04 -14.99 2.75
N ASN A 123 -11.88 -14.36 2.59
CA ASN A 123 -10.57 -15.02 2.56
C ASN A 123 -9.78 -14.75 3.85
N ASN A 124 -10.40 -15.02 5.00
CA ASN A 124 -9.74 -15.14 6.31
C ASN A 124 -8.83 -13.97 6.72
N TYR A 125 -9.22 -12.74 6.39
CA TYR A 125 -8.43 -11.54 6.74
C TYR A 125 -8.04 -11.44 8.23
N ILE A 126 -8.93 -11.85 9.13
CA ILE A 126 -8.65 -11.82 10.57
C ILE A 126 -7.52 -12.79 10.92
N ASP A 127 -7.46 -13.96 10.30
CA ASP A 127 -6.38 -14.93 10.53
C ASP A 127 -5.05 -14.42 9.98
N LEU A 128 -5.05 -13.64 8.88
CA LEU A 128 -3.85 -12.97 8.39
C LEU A 128 -3.30 -11.94 9.39
N ILE A 129 -4.19 -11.20 10.07
CA ILE A 129 -3.79 -10.30 11.17
C ILE A 129 -3.14 -11.10 12.30
N LEU A 130 -3.79 -12.19 12.76
CA LEU A 130 -3.29 -13.01 13.86
C LEU A 130 -1.93 -13.65 13.52
N ARG A 131 -1.77 -14.12 12.29
CA ARG A 131 -0.51 -14.61 11.72
C ARG A 131 0.58 -13.53 11.78
N SER A 132 0.30 -12.32 11.28
CA SER A 132 1.24 -11.21 11.29
C SER A 132 1.67 -10.80 12.70
N MET A 133 0.71 -10.76 13.64
CA MET A 133 0.99 -10.46 15.05
C MET A 133 1.84 -11.54 15.71
N SER A 134 1.50 -12.82 15.53
CA SER A 134 2.26 -13.94 16.13
C SER A 134 3.69 -14.03 15.60
N ARG A 135 3.90 -13.73 14.32
CA ARG A 135 5.22 -13.71 13.67
C ARG A 135 6.01 -12.43 13.95
N VAL A 136 5.37 -11.41 14.55
CA VAL A 136 5.93 -10.07 14.77
C VAL A 136 6.50 -9.53 13.45
N GLU A 137 5.62 -9.47 12.44
CA GLU A 137 5.99 -9.02 11.11
C GLU A 137 6.21 -7.51 11.04
N MET A 138 7.12 -7.12 10.16
CA MET A 138 7.51 -5.74 9.97
C MET A 138 7.58 -5.42 8.48
N CYS A 139 7.12 -4.24 8.12
CA CYS A 139 7.24 -3.65 6.80
C CYS A 139 8.28 -2.53 6.79
N LEU A 140 9.00 -2.38 5.68
CA LEU A 140 9.82 -1.21 5.39
C LEU A 140 8.98 -0.03 4.89
N THR A 141 7.85 -0.29 4.22
CA THR A 141 6.92 0.66 3.56
C THR A 141 7.49 1.39 2.35
N ASP A 142 8.72 1.86 2.42
CA ASP A 142 9.44 2.50 1.31
C ASP A 142 10.32 1.46 0.59
N ILE A 143 9.69 0.53 -0.11
CA ILE A 143 10.36 -0.66 -0.68
C ILE A 143 10.83 -0.48 -2.13
N TYR A 144 10.82 0.74 -2.67
CA TYR A 144 11.08 0.96 -4.09
C TYR A 144 12.58 1.02 -4.40
N PHE A 145 12.94 0.95 -5.69
CA PHE A 145 14.34 0.82 -6.16
C PHE A 145 15.27 1.94 -5.71
N ASP A 146 14.72 3.12 -5.38
CA ASP A 146 15.44 4.28 -4.87
C ASP A 146 15.69 4.23 -3.36
N ASN A 147 15.08 3.29 -2.64
CA ASN A 147 15.23 3.16 -1.19
C ASN A 147 15.76 1.79 -0.72
N LEU A 148 15.40 0.70 -1.41
CA LEU A 148 15.78 -0.67 -1.05
C LEU A 148 16.44 -1.34 -2.25
N ARG A 149 17.63 -1.90 -2.04
CA ARG A 149 18.34 -2.72 -3.03
C ARG A 149 19.17 -3.81 -2.38
N LYS A 150 19.60 -4.78 -3.19
CA LYS A 150 20.60 -5.76 -2.81
C LYS A 150 21.77 -5.71 -3.80
N THR A 151 22.98 -5.66 -3.28
CA THR A 151 24.19 -5.89 -4.08
C THR A 151 24.83 -7.18 -3.58
N LYS A 152 25.79 -7.07 -2.66
CA LYS A 152 26.23 -8.20 -1.83
C LYS A 152 25.28 -8.41 -0.66
N ASP A 153 24.97 -7.32 0.04
CA ASP A 153 24.07 -7.26 1.17
C ASP A 153 22.87 -6.35 0.85
N ILE A 154 21.82 -6.42 1.67
CA ILE A 154 20.69 -5.51 1.57
C ILE A 154 21.12 -4.12 2.04
N GLN A 155 20.81 -3.10 1.25
CA GLN A 155 21.05 -1.71 1.57
C GLN A 155 19.74 -0.93 1.55
N VAL A 156 19.53 -0.10 2.57
CA VAL A 156 18.34 0.74 2.71
C VAL A 156 18.75 2.18 3.00
N ILE A 157 18.08 3.16 2.38
CA ILE A 157 18.38 4.58 2.63
C ILE A 157 17.54 5.13 3.78
N ASN A 158 16.23 4.91 3.72
CA ASN A 158 15.24 5.45 4.61
C ASN A 158 14.48 4.32 5.31
N ILE A 159 14.55 4.33 6.63
CA ILE A 159 13.88 3.36 7.51
C ILE A 159 12.81 4.01 8.37
N LYS A 160 12.56 5.32 8.25
CA LYS A 160 11.73 6.09 9.20
C LYS A 160 10.31 5.56 9.34
N ASN A 161 9.76 5.02 8.26
CA ASN A 161 8.38 4.54 8.20
C ASN A 161 8.26 3.02 8.43
N CYS A 162 9.35 2.35 8.81
CA CYS A 162 9.25 0.95 9.23
C CYS A 162 8.19 0.81 10.32
N CYS A 163 7.39 -0.23 10.25
CA CYS A 163 6.27 -0.43 11.16
C CYS A 163 5.94 -1.92 11.33
N TYR A 164 5.31 -2.27 12.44
CA TYR A 164 4.67 -3.57 12.58
C TYR A 164 3.45 -3.63 11.67
N ASN A 165 3.44 -4.57 10.75
CA ASN A 165 2.36 -4.75 9.78
C ASN A 165 2.44 -6.13 9.11
N MET A 166 1.37 -6.49 8.40
CA MET A 166 1.32 -7.61 7.47
C MET A 166 2.33 -7.42 6.33
N VAL A 167 3.23 -8.38 6.10
CA VAL A 167 4.25 -8.33 5.03
C VAL A 167 3.64 -8.11 3.63
N GLU A 168 2.41 -8.56 3.44
CA GLU A 168 1.57 -8.34 2.26
C GLU A 168 1.48 -6.85 1.87
N MET A 169 1.53 -5.95 2.86
CA MET A 169 1.37 -4.51 2.65
C MET A 169 2.55 -3.88 1.91
N ASP A 170 3.77 -4.38 2.09
CA ASP A 170 4.93 -3.89 1.32
C ASP A 170 4.79 -4.26 -0.16
N LEU A 171 4.31 -5.47 -0.46
CA LEU A 171 4.00 -5.84 -1.84
C LEU A 171 2.87 -5.00 -2.42
N VAL A 172 1.81 -4.72 -1.64
CA VAL A 172 0.72 -3.81 -2.05
C VAL A 172 1.28 -2.42 -2.41
N TYR A 173 2.17 -1.85 -1.59
CA TYR A 173 2.76 -0.55 -1.87
C TYR A 173 3.62 -0.56 -3.13
N PHE A 174 4.38 -1.64 -3.33
CA PHE A 174 5.20 -1.84 -4.52
C PHE A 174 4.34 -1.91 -5.78
N LEU A 175 3.42 -2.86 -5.82
CA LEU A 175 2.61 -3.14 -7.00
C LEU A 175 1.66 -1.99 -7.34
N ASN A 176 1.14 -1.24 -6.36
CA ASN A 176 0.39 -0.01 -6.65
C ASN A 176 1.25 1.08 -7.32
N LYS A 177 2.55 1.16 -7.01
CA LYS A 177 3.47 2.07 -7.71
C LYS A 177 3.78 1.57 -9.14
N ILE A 178 3.81 0.26 -9.36
CA ILE A 178 3.96 -0.33 -10.70
C ILE A 178 2.68 -0.14 -11.54
N LYS A 179 1.49 -0.43 -10.98
CA LYS A 179 0.19 -0.29 -11.64
C LYS A 179 -0.02 1.13 -12.20
N ARG A 180 0.33 2.15 -11.42
CA ARG A 180 0.24 3.56 -11.84
C ARG A 180 1.17 3.95 -13.00
N LYS A 181 2.18 3.12 -13.31
CA LYS A 181 3.04 3.31 -14.49
C LYS A 181 2.43 2.72 -15.77
N GLY A 182 1.28 2.04 -15.69
CA GLY A 182 0.57 1.50 -16.84
C GLY A 182 1.31 0.37 -17.55
N ILE A 183 2.18 -0.35 -16.84
CA ILE A 183 2.91 -1.47 -17.42
C ILE A 183 1.99 -2.68 -17.48
N ASP A 184 1.92 -3.31 -18.63
CA ASP A 184 1.17 -4.56 -18.82
C ASP A 184 1.94 -5.73 -18.18
N ILE A 185 1.47 -6.16 -17.01
CA ILE A 185 2.05 -7.26 -16.23
C ILE A 185 0.94 -8.07 -15.57
N ASN A 186 1.18 -9.39 -15.48
CA ASN A 186 0.30 -10.28 -14.73
C ASN A 186 0.54 -10.12 -13.22
N PHE A 187 -0.21 -9.22 -12.58
CA PHE A 187 -0.14 -9.00 -11.14
C PHE A 187 -0.41 -10.27 -10.33
N SER A 188 -1.34 -11.13 -10.76
CA SER A 188 -1.67 -12.37 -10.03
C SER A 188 -0.47 -13.33 -9.95
N GLU A 189 0.28 -13.48 -11.04
CA GLU A 189 1.51 -14.29 -11.06
C GLU A 189 2.58 -13.73 -10.13
N LEU A 190 2.79 -12.41 -10.14
CA LEU A 190 3.76 -11.75 -9.26
C LEU A 190 3.40 -11.92 -7.78
N ILE A 191 2.13 -11.76 -7.44
CA ILE A 191 1.64 -11.92 -6.06
C ILE A 191 1.78 -13.38 -5.62
N LYS A 192 1.44 -14.35 -6.48
CA LYS A 192 1.65 -15.78 -6.18
C LYS A 192 3.12 -16.11 -5.93
N SER A 193 4.03 -15.57 -6.76
CA SER A 193 5.47 -15.74 -6.57
C SER A 193 5.93 -15.22 -5.21
N PHE A 194 5.47 -14.02 -4.82
CA PHE A 194 5.73 -13.47 -3.49
C PHE A 194 5.18 -14.36 -2.36
N CYS A 195 3.93 -14.81 -2.46
CA CYS A 195 3.34 -15.66 -1.44
C CYS A 195 4.12 -16.97 -1.25
N ILE A 196 4.58 -17.59 -2.35
CA ILE A 196 5.43 -18.79 -2.29
C ILE A 196 6.75 -18.47 -1.57
N GLU A 197 7.42 -17.38 -1.94
CA GLU A 197 8.67 -16.98 -1.30
C GLU A 197 8.49 -16.75 0.20
N GLU A 198 7.39 -16.12 0.62
CA GLU A 198 7.09 -15.79 2.02
C GLU A 198 6.43 -16.91 2.83
N SER A 199 6.19 -18.07 2.20
CA SER A 199 5.43 -19.17 2.82
C SER A 199 4.07 -18.69 3.34
N LEU A 200 3.37 -17.93 2.49
CA LEU A 200 2.02 -17.43 2.68
C LEU A 200 1.03 -18.26 1.87
N ASP A 201 -0.21 -18.29 2.34
CA ASP A 201 -1.31 -19.04 1.72
C ASP A 201 -2.08 -18.22 0.68
N ASP A 202 -3.08 -18.86 0.06
CA ASP A 202 -3.96 -18.21 -0.93
C ASP A 202 -4.80 -17.07 -0.34
N ASN A 203 -5.04 -17.05 0.98
CA ASN A 203 -5.71 -15.92 1.63
C ASN A 203 -4.90 -14.63 1.48
N SER A 204 -3.57 -14.75 1.55
CA SER A 204 -2.65 -13.62 1.36
C SER A 204 -2.67 -13.11 -0.09
N LEU A 205 -2.76 -14.01 -1.08
CA LEU A 205 -2.96 -13.65 -2.48
C LEU A 205 -4.25 -12.84 -2.67
N GLN A 206 -5.36 -13.35 -2.12
CA GLN A 206 -6.67 -12.69 -2.21
C GLN A 206 -6.69 -11.34 -1.48
N PHE A 207 -6.01 -11.24 -0.34
CA PHE A 207 -5.84 -9.97 0.37
C PHE A 207 -5.13 -8.93 -0.51
N ILE A 208 -3.97 -9.25 -1.06
CA ILE A 208 -3.17 -8.31 -1.87
C ILE A 208 -3.95 -7.87 -3.12
N LEU A 209 -4.59 -8.82 -3.82
CA LEU A 209 -5.46 -8.53 -4.96
C LEU A 209 -6.59 -7.57 -4.59
N SER A 210 -7.23 -7.79 -3.45
CA SER A 210 -8.32 -6.93 -2.96
C SER A 210 -7.85 -5.51 -2.64
N ILE A 211 -6.70 -5.37 -1.98
CA ILE A 211 -6.17 -4.06 -1.60
C ILE A 211 -5.68 -3.25 -2.81
N ILE A 212 -5.09 -3.89 -3.82
CA ILE A 212 -4.69 -3.23 -5.09
C ILE A 212 -5.90 -2.91 -5.97
N SER A 213 -6.96 -3.73 -5.89
CA SER A 213 -8.19 -3.51 -6.64
C SER A 213 -9.05 -2.39 -6.04
N TYR A 214 -8.94 -2.12 -4.75
CA TYR A 214 -9.70 -1.07 -4.09
C TYR A 214 -9.42 0.31 -4.75
N PRO A 215 -10.46 1.09 -5.10
CA PRO A 215 -10.29 2.36 -5.81
C PRO A 215 -9.88 3.50 -4.87
N TYR A 216 -8.66 3.42 -4.34
CA TYR A 216 -8.20 4.30 -3.27
C TYR A 216 -8.11 5.76 -3.69
N GLN A 217 -7.60 6.06 -4.89
CA GLN A 217 -7.42 7.44 -5.31
C GLN A 217 -8.78 8.12 -5.53
N PHE A 218 -9.72 7.43 -6.17
CA PHE A 218 -11.09 7.90 -6.38
C PHE A 218 -11.76 8.21 -5.04
N MET A 219 -11.72 7.24 -4.11
CA MET A 219 -12.31 7.39 -2.78
C MET A 219 -11.67 8.53 -1.99
N LYS A 220 -10.35 8.69 -2.09
CA LYS A 220 -9.62 9.79 -1.45
C LYS A 220 -9.99 11.14 -2.07
N CYS A 221 -10.16 11.22 -3.39
CA CYS A 221 -10.56 12.44 -4.08
C CYS A 221 -11.95 12.90 -3.63
N CYS A 222 -12.92 11.98 -3.64
CA CYS A 222 -14.29 12.25 -3.20
C CYS A 222 -14.34 12.73 -1.73
N ASN A 223 -13.55 12.10 -0.85
CA ASN A 223 -13.46 12.55 0.54
C ASN A 223 -12.86 13.94 0.67
N LYS A 224 -11.84 14.29 -0.13
CA LYS A 224 -11.25 15.64 -0.07
C LYS A 224 -12.25 16.71 -0.50
N TYR A 225 -12.99 16.45 -1.59
CA TYR A 225 -14.03 17.34 -2.09
C TYR A 225 -15.12 17.56 -1.03
N ARG A 226 -15.72 16.47 -0.53
CA ARG A 226 -16.85 16.54 0.40
C ARG A 226 -16.54 17.31 1.69
N TYR A 227 -15.35 17.11 2.25
CA TYR A 227 -14.96 17.73 3.52
C TYR A 227 -14.11 19.00 3.33
N ASN A 228 -14.01 19.49 2.09
CA ASN A 228 -13.22 20.67 1.70
C ASN A 228 -11.84 20.73 2.38
N THR A 229 -11.14 19.59 2.43
CA THR A 229 -9.85 19.48 3.15
C THR A 229 -8.70 20.17 2.41
N LYS A 230 -8.99 20.72 1.22
CA LYS A 230 -8.07 21.47 0.35
C LYS A 230 -8.84 22.60 -0.32
N ASN A 231 -8.20 23.77 -0.39
CA ASN A 231 -8.73 24.96 -1.06
C ASN A 231 -8.53 24.84 -2.58
N TRP A 232 -9.14 23.84 -3.19
CA TRP A 232 -9.12 23.67 -4.65
C TRP A 232 -10.40 24.22 -5.26
N THR A 233 -10.29 24.73 -6.49
CA THR A 233 -11.45 25.10 -7.29
C THR A 233 -12.19 23.83 -7.73
N GLU A 234 -13.43 24.01 -8.18
CA GLU A 234 -14.21 22.91 -8.71
C GLU A 234 -13.54 22.21 -9.90
N ASP A 235 -12.97 22.98 -10.84
CA ASP A 235 -12.25 22.45 -11.99
C ASP A 235 -11.02 21.65 -11.58
N GLU A 236 -10.29 22.09 -10.55
CA GLU A 236 -9.16 21.34 -10.00
C GLU A 236 -9.61 20.00 -9.39
N TYR A 237 -10.76 19.97 -8.71
CA TYR A 237 -11.34 18.74 -8.18
C TYR A 237 -11.77 17.78 -9.30
N LEU A 238 -12.36 18.29 -10.38
CA LEU A 238 -12.72 17.50 -11.56
C LEU A 238 -11.50 16.85 -12.22
N LEU A 239 -10.46 17.65 -12.51
CA LEU A 239 -9.20 17.15 -13.07
C LEU A 239 -8.57 16.07 -12.19
N ARG A 240 -8.66 16.23 -10.87
CA ARG A 240 -8.15 15.24 -9.92
C ARG A 240 -9.02 13.99 -9.83
N LEU A 241 -10.32 14.11 -10.03
CA LEU A 241 -11.22 12.96 -10.14
C LEU A 241 -10.84 12.13 -11.37
N ASP A 242 -10.66 12.74 -12.52
CA ASP A 242 -10.20 12.07 -13.74
C ASP A 242 -8.85 11.38 -13.56
N LYS A 243 -7.89 12.11 -12.98
CA LYS A 243 -6.58 11.55 -12.66
C LYS A 243 -6.69 10.35 -11.72
N SER A 244 -7.57 10.41 -10.73
CA SER A 244 -7.77 9.33 -9.77
C SER A 244 -8.36 8.07 -10.39
N ILE A 245 -9.31 8.23 -11.32
CA ILE A 245 -9.91 7.14 -12.11
C ILE A 245 -8.81 6.44 -12.93
N ASN A 246 -8.00 7.23 -13.64
CA ASN A 246 -6.89 6.70 -14.43
C ASN A 246 -5.83 5.99 -13.57
N GLU A 247 -5.49 6.54 -12.40
CA GLU A 247 -4.51 5.93 -11.48
C GLU A 247 -5.00 4.62 -10.84
N ASP A 248 -6.29 4.54 -10.48
CA ASP A 248 -6.86 3.33 -9.88
C ASP A 248 -7.01 2.20 -10.91
N GLY A 249 -7.12 2.52 -12.21
CA GLY A 249 -7.23 1.57 -13.33
C GLY A 249 -8.36 0.56 -13.11
N GLU A 250 -8.26 -0.62 -13.72
CA GLU A 250 -9.24 -1.68 -13.54
C GLU A 250 -9.06 -2.47 -12.23
N SER A 251 -10.14 -3.11 -11.79
CA SER A 251 -10.11 -4.10 -10.70
C SER A 251 -9.30 -5.33 -11.14
N LEU A 252 -8.53 -5.91 -10.24
CA LEU A 252 -7.83 -7.19 -10.46
C LEU A 252 -8.63 -8.40 -9.96
N ILE A 253 -9.79 -8.15 -9.34
CA ILE A 253 -10.75 -9.16 -8.90
C ILE A 253 -12.09 -8.94 -9.60
#